data_AF-A0A9W8UMC0-F1
#
_entry.id   AF-A0A9W8UMC0-F1
#
_cell.length_a   1.000
_cell.length_b   1.000
_cell.length_c   1.000
_cell.angle_alpha   90.00
_cell.angle_beta   90.00
_cell.angle_gamma   90.00
#
_symmetry.space_group_name_H-M   'P 1'
#
loop_
_entity.id
_entity.type
_entity.pdbx_description
1 polymer ?
#
loop_
_entity_poly.entity_id
_entity_poly.type
_entity_poly.pdbx_seq_one_letter_code
_entity_poly.pdbx_strand_id
1 'polypeptide(L)'
;MSPATSDPASCIRRAQPLTVVIKLGTSSIVDEKTHEPLLPILTLIVDTAVKLRKEGHRVVIVSSGAIGVGLRRMDVDRRPKHLAQLQALAAIGQCRLISLWDSLFSHLDQPIAQILLTRNDIADRTRYINAQNTFNELLDIGVIPIVNENDTLAVSEIKFGDNDTLSAITAAMIHADMLFLMTDVDCLYDKNPRSHADARAIEVVDDIGALEADVSSAGSSVGTGGMATKIIAAKLGTSAGVTTIITRSSNPGNILGIVNYLYSSPRSSVIEDPDNVNPLSRTTSFSLLSSGLDQNGPPLHTRFLPSSDPIRDRHFWLLHTPSPHGTVYIDAGAHKALLGKAGLLPVGVVDVEGNFASHEPVRIVAVNRRKTPGPDGKMWDGVPEEVGRALVNYASTEIFRIMGHQSADIGELLGYADSEYVAHRSHIAFLRNNSRPVSPVVPIKVLNSSRPVSPIVPIA
;
A
#
# COMPACT_ATOMS: atom_id res chain seq x y z
N MET A 1 18.95 -59.18 -12.02
CA MET A 1 19.15 -57.98 -11.16
C MET A 1 18.17 -56.94 -11.66
N SER A 2 17.04 -56.80 -10.98
CA SER A 2 16.01 -55.81 -11.31
C SER A 2 16.39 -54.44 -10.74
N PRO A 3 16.11 -53.32 -11.42
CA PRO A 3 16.38 -51.99 -10.86
C PRO A 3 15.35 -51.65 -9.79
N ALA A 4 15.83 -51.00 -8.73
CA ALA A 4 15.05 -50.58 -7.59
C ALA A 4 13.95 -49.59 -7.99
N THR A 5 12.77 -49.83 -7.45
CA THR A 5 11.57 -48.99 -7.48
C THR A 5 11.85 -47.64 -6.82
N SER A 6 11.65 -46.54 -7.55
CA SER A 6 11.61 -45.19 -7.01
C SER A 6 10.38 -45.02 -6.12
N ASP A 7 10.63 -44.64 -4.87
CA ASP A 7 9.64 -44.34 -3.84
C ASP A 7 8.70 -43.19 -4.27
N PRO A 8 7.35 -43.34 -4.24
CA PRO A 8 6.42 -42.29 -4.68
C PRO A 8 6.24 -41.12 -3.69
N ALA A 9 6.98 -41.07 -2.59
CA ALA A 9 6.83 -40.03 -1.57
C ALA A 9 7.98 -39.00 -1.60
N SER A 10 7.79 -37.84 -2.24
CA SER A 10 8.45 -36.56 -1.84
C SER A 10 8.21 -35.33 -2.72
N CYS A 11 7.30 -35.32 -3.70
CA CYS A 11 6.94 -34.06 -4.37
C CYS A 11 5.82 -33.31 -3.63
N ILE A 12 6.06 -32.92 -2.38
CA ILE A 12 5.31 -31.81 -1.77
C ILE A 12 5.75 -30.56 -2.53
N ARG A 13 4.89 -30.03 -3.41
CA ARG A 13 5.11 -28.70 -3.99
C ARG A 13 5.20 -27.72 -2.82
N ARG A 14 6.42 -27.31 -2.45
CA ARG A 14 6.59 -26.18 -1.52
C ARG A 14 5.83 -25.00 -2.12
N ALA A 15 4.97 -24.38 -1.32
CA ALA A 15 4.29 -23.15 -1.72
C ALA A 15 5.34 -22.12 -2.17
N GLN A 16 5.02 -21.34 -3.20
CA GLN A 16 5.92 -20.28 -3.66
C GLN A 16 6.20 -19.31 -2.48
N PRO A 17 7.47 -18.90 -2.26
CA PRO A 17 7.79 -17.95 -1.21
C PRO A 17 7.06 -16.64 -1.49
N LEU A 18 6.54 -16.02 -0.44
CA LEU A 18 5.75 -14.79 -0.51
C LEU A 18 6.45 -13.69 0.23
N THR A 19 6.24 -12.45 -0.19
CA THR A 19 6.67 -11.27 0.56
C THR A 19 5.48 -10.65 1.27
N VAL A 20 5.55 -10.63 2.60
CA VAL A 20 4.47 -10.22 3.50
C VAL A 20 4.90 -8.99 4.29
N VAL A 21 4.12 -7.91 4.18
CA VAL A 21 4.27 -6.71 5.01
C VAL A 21 3.23 -6.75 6.13
N ILE A 22 3.65 -6.58 7.37
CA ILE A 22 2.78 -6.55 8.55
C ILE A 22 2.86 -5.17 9.17
N LYS A 23 1.78 -4.40 9.08
CA LYS A 23 1.69 -3.09 9.72
C LYS A 23 1.03 -3.21 11.08
N LEU A 24 1.67 -2.61 12.09
CA LEU A 24 1.20 -2.57 13.46
C LEU A 24 0.91 -1.12 13.87
N GLY A 25 -0.32 -0.84 14.31
CA GLY A 25 -0.67 0.45 14.88
C GLY A 25 -0.14 0.62 16.31
N THR A 26 -0.08 1.86 16.79
CA THR A 26 0.37 2.17 18.16
C THR A 26 -0.40 1.38 19.23
N SER A 27 -1.72 1.23 19.07
CA SER A 27 -2.58 0.47 19.98
C SER A 27 -2.29 -1.03 20.04
N SER A 28 -1.54 -1.57 19.08
CA SER A 28 -1.08 -2.96 19.07
C SER A 28 0.30 -3.12 19.73
N ILE A 29 1.01 -2.01 19.97
CA ILE A 29 2.38 -1.98 20.48
C ILE A 29 2.41 -1.51 21.93
N VAL A 30 1.63 -0.50 22.29
CA VAL A 30 1.58 0.10 23.63
C VAL A 30 0.14 0.23 24.12
N ASP A 31 -0.03 0.09 25.43
CA ASP A 31 -1.29 0.36 26.10
C ASP A 31 -1.65 1.86 25.99
N GLU A 32 -2.94 2.15 25.81
CA GLU A 32 -3.42 3.53 25.61
C GLU A 32 -3.34 4.38 26.88
N LYS A 33 -3.39 3.78 28.07
CA LYS A 33 -3.40 4.50 29.35
C LYS A 33 -2.03 4.48 30.03
N THR A 34 -1.42 3.30 30.14
CA THR A 34 -0.15 3.14 30.86
C THR A 34 1.05 3.41 29.97
N HIS A 35 0.86 3.46 28.65
CA HIS A 35 1.93 3.52 27.65
C HIS A 35 2.93 2.36 27.73
N GLU A 36 2.60 1.29 28.47
CA GLU A 36 3.46 0.11 28.58
C GLU A 36 3.42 -0.70 27.29
N PRO A 37 4.56 -1.24 26.82
CA PRO A 37 4.57 -2.16 25.69
C PRO A 37 3.70 -3.39 25.96
N LEU A 38 2.85 -3.74 24.99
CA LEU A 38 1.96 -4.90 25.04
C LEU A 38 2.75 -6.17 24.71
N LEU A 39 3.65 -6.58 25.61
CA LEU A 39 4.53 -7.73 25.43
C LEU A 39 3.80 -9.01 24.94
N PRO A 40 2.60 -9.37 25.43
CA PRO A 40 1.91 -10.56 24.92
C PRO A 40 1.62 -10.49 23.41
N ILE A 41 1.18 -9.33 22.91
CA ILE A 41 0.89 -9.13 21.48
C ILE A 41 2.19 -9.11 20.69
N LEU A 42 3.22 -8.41 21.17
CA LEU A 42 4.53 -8.34 20.51
C LEU A 42 5.16 -9.72 20.34
N THR A 43 5.13 -10.55 21.39
CA THR A 43 5.64 -11.93 21.33
C THR A 43 4.88 -12.78 20.31
N LEU A 44 3.55 -12.64 20.22
CA LEU A 44 2.75 -13.34 19.20
C LEU A 44 3.07 -12.88 17.77
N ILE A 45 3.36 -11.59 17.58
CA ILE A 45 3.80 -11.06 16.28
C ILE A 45 5.17 -11.65 15.91
N VAL A 46 6.11 -11.67 16.85
CA VAL A 46 7.45 -12.26 16.64
C VAL A 46 7.32 -13.74 16.25
N ASP A 47 6.57 -14.52 17.01
CA ASP A 47 6.32 -15.94 16.71
C ASP A 47 5.68 -16.13 15.33
N THR A 48 4.67 -15.32 14.99
CA THR A 48 4.01 -15.36 13.67
C THR A 48 4.99 -15.03 12.53
N ALA A 49 5.78 -13.96 12.68
CA ALA A 49 6.75 -13.54 11.67
C ALA A 49 7.85 -14.59 11.47
N VAL A 50 8.37 -15.18 12.56
CA VAL A 50 9.38 -16.25 12.49
C VAL A 50 8.81 -17.52 11.88
N LYS A 51 7.54 -17.88 12.14
CA LYS A 51 6.87 -19.01 11.48
C LYS A 51 6.75 -18.80 9.97
N LEU A 52 6.31 -17.63 9.52
CA LEU A 52 6.29 -17.27 8.10
C LEU A 52 7.69 -17.36 7.48
N ARG A 53 8.73 -16.87 8.17
CA ARG A 53 10.13 -17.02 7.73
C ARG A 53 10.54 -18.49 7.60
N LYS A 54 10.20 -19.34 8.56
CA LYS A 54 10.48 -20.78 8.54
C LYS A 54 9.76 -21.51 7.40
N GLU A 55 8.60 -21.03 6.98
CA GLU A 55 7.86 -21.51 5.80
C GLU A 55 8.46 -21.02 4.47
N GLY A 56 9.49 -20.16 4.53
CA GLY A 56 10.21 -19.64 3.36
C GLY A 56 9.71 -18.28 2.86
N HIS A 57 8.75 -17.66 3.55
CA HIS A 57 8.26 -16.34 3.22
C HIS A 57 9.25 -15.25 3.66
N ARG A 58 9.26 -14.13 2.93
CA ARG A 58 9.94 -12.87 3.27
C ARG A 58 8.97 -12.01 4.09
N VAL A 59 9.46 -11.41 5.17
CA VAL A 59 8.61 -10.65 6.10
C VAL A 59 9.22 -9.27 6.37
N VAL A 60 8.39 -8.24 6.29
CA VAL A 60 8.71 -6.86 6.72
C VAL A 60 7.68 -6.42 7.74
N ILE A 61 8.11 -5.78 8.82
CA ILE A 61 7.23 -5.21 9.84
C ILE A 61 7.28 -3.69 9.75
N VAL A 62 6.12 -3.05 9.64
CA VAL A 62 5.98 -1.60 9.70
C VAL A 62 5.38 -1.27 11.06
N SER A 63 6.19 -0.76 11.98
CA SER A 63 5.85 -0.56 13.38
C SER A 63 5.50 0.90 13.67
N SER A 64 4.55 1.14 14.57
CA SER A 64 4.29 2.45 15.19
C SER A 64 4.74 2.44 16.66
N GLY A 65 4.38 3.49 17.42
CA GLY A 65 4.49 3.46 18.88
C GLY A 65 5.77 4.04 19.48
N ALA A 66 6.71 4.55 18.67
CA ALA A 66 7.91 5.24 19.16
C ALA A 66 7.57 6.33 20.17
N ILE A 67 6.65 7.25 19.85
CA ILE A 67 6.22 8.30 20.79
C ILE A 67 5.60 7.72 22.06
N GLY A 68 4.77 6.68 21.97
CA GLY A 68 4.15 6.04 23.13
C GLY A 68 5.18 5.42 24.08
N VAL A 69 6.15 4.69 23.52
CA VAL A 69 7.28 4.14 24.29
C VAL A 69 8.12 5.28 24.90
N GLY A 70 8.29 6.39 24.19
CA GLY A 70 8.97 7.59 24.68
C GLY A 70 8.26 8.23 25.86
N LEU A 71 6.94 8.36 25.81
CA LEU A 71 6.10 8.88 26.90
C LEU A 71 6.28 8.04 28.16
N ARG A 72 6.18 6.71 28.04
CA ARG A 72 6.41 5.81 29.18
C ARG A 72 7.82 5.93 29.72
N ARG A 73 8.83 5.98 28.85
CA ARG A 73 10.24 6.02 29.24
C ARG A 73 10.59 7.29 30.02
N MET A 74 9.93 8.40 29.70
CA MET A 74 10.16 9.72 30.28
C MET A 74 9.17 10.06 31.40
N ASP A 75 8.27 9.15 31.74
CA ASP A 75 7.20 9.35 32.73
C ASP A 75 6.35 10.60 32.43
N VAL A 76 6.00 10.75 31.15
CA VAL A 76 5.18 11.86 30.66
C VAL A 76 3.74 11.39 30.49
N ASP A 77 2.85 11.86 31.37
CA ASP A 77 1.45 11.46 31.40
C ASP A 77 0.68 11.83 30.14
N ARG A 78 0.94 13.03 29.60
CA ARG A 78 0.18 13.57 28.48
C ARG A 78 1.04 13.80 27.27
N ARG A 79 0.58 13.28 26.13
CA ARG A 79 1.16 13.55 24.82
C ARG A 79 1.29 15.06 24.56
N PRO A 80 2.52 15.59 24.34
CA PRO A 80 2.72 17.00 24.04
C PRO A 80 2.11 17.43 22.69
N LYS A 81 1.87 18.73 22.53
CA LYS A 81 1.37 19.32 21.28
C LYS A 81 2.48 19.89 20.40
N HIS A 82 3.60 20.31 20.99
CA HIS A 82 4.69 20.93 20.23
C HIS A 82 5.48 19.88 19.46
N LEU A 83 5.74 20.15 18.18
CA LEU A 83 6.44 19.21 17.28
C LEU A 83 7.79 18.79 17.85
N ALA A 84 8.64 19.73 18.28
CA ALA A 84 9.96 19.41 18.81
C ALA A 84 9.92 18.46 20.01
N GLN A 85 8.92 18.60 20.89
CA GLN A 85 8.74 17.69 22.03
C GLN A 85 8.31 16.29 21.55
N LEU A 86 7.41 16.21 20.56
CA LEU A 86 7.02 14.94 19.96
C LEU A 86 8.21 14.25 19.28
N GLN A 87 9.05 15.00 18.57
CA GLN A 87 10.24 14.47 17.91
C GLN A 87 11.28 13.98 18.93
N ALA A 88 11.49 14.70 20.03
CA ALA A 88 12.36 14.27 21.12
C ALA A 88 11.85 12.96 21.76
N LEU A 89 10.55 12.86 22.05
CA LEU A 89 9.94 11.64 22.57
C LEU A 89 10.03 10.49 21.58
N ALA A 90 9.81 10.74 20.29
CA ALA A 90 9.96 9.74 19.24
C ALA A 90 11.40 9.22 19.16
N ALA A 91 12.40 10.10 19.22
CA ALA A 91 13.81 9.69 19.21
C ALA A 91 14.17 8.81 20.42
N ILE A 92 13.74 9.21 21.63
CA ILE A 92 13.94 8.43 22.87
C ILE A 92 13.23 7.07 22.76
N GLY A 93 11.97 7.09 22.35
CA GLY A 93 11.13 5.90 22.29
C GLY A 93 11.50 4.95 21.16
N GLN A 94 11.99 5.44 20.02
CA GLN A 94 12.45 4.62 18.90
C GLN A 94 13.67 3.78 19.28
N CYS A 95 14.61 4.34 20.06
CA CYS A 95 15.74 3.59 20.62
C CYS A 95 15.25 2.42 21.48
N ARG A 96 14.27 2.66 22.35
CA ARG A 96 13.71 1.62 23.21
C ARG A 96 12.86 0.61 22.42
N LEU A 97 12.11 1.07 21.43
CA LEU A 97 11.24 0.22 20.60
C LEU A 97 12.06 -0.77 19.78
N ILE A 98 13.13 -0.32 19.11
CA ILE A 98 13.97 -1.24 18.34
C ILE A 98 14.73 -2.21 19.23
N SER A 99 15.20 -1.78 20.40
CA SER A 99 15.83 -2.67 21.39
C SER A 99 14.85 -3.74 21.90
N LEU A 100 13.57 -3.38 22.08
CA LEU A 100 12.54 -4.35 22.46
C LEU A 100 12.29 -5.37 21.35
N TRP A 101 12.15 -4.92 20.10
CA TRP A 101 12.02 -5.83 18.95
C TRP A 101 13.23 -6.77 18.85
N ASP A 102 14.44 -6.22 18.90
CA ASP A 102 15.68 -6.99 18.80
C ASP A 102 15.79 -8.06 19.89
N SER A 103 15.48 -7.70 21.14
CA SER A 103 15.47 -8.65 22.26
C SER A 103 14.45 -9.78 22.05
N LEU A 104 13.24 -9.47 21.58
CA LEU A 104 12.20 -10.48 21.38
C LEU A 104 12.54 -11.44 20.23
N PHE A 105 13.03 -10.90 19.10
CA PHE A 105 13.43 -11.72 17.95
C PHE A 105 14.71 -12.53 18.21
N SER A 106 15.64 -12.02 19.01
CA SER A 106 16.87 -12.73 19.39
C SER A 106 16.61 -14.02 20.15
N HIS A 107 15.50 -14.14 20.88
CA HIS A 107 15.12 -15.39 21.53
C HIS A 107 14.79 -16.53 20.54
N LEU A 108 14.58 -16.20 19.26
CA LEU A 108 14.30 -17.14 18.18
C LEU A 108 15.38 -17.15 17.09
N ASP A 109 16.57 -16.61 17.39
CA ASP A 109 17.72 -16.50 16.48
C ASP A 109 17.38 -15.81 15.14
N GLN A 110 16.40 -14.91 15.13
CA GLN A 110 15.98 -14.18 13.94
C GLN A 110 16.60 -12.78 13.95
N PRO A 111 17.56 -12.46 13.05
CA PRO A 111 18.09 -11.11 12.97
C PRO A 111 17.04 -10.14 12.41
N ILE A 112 17.07 -8.92 12.93
CA ILE A 112 16.27 -7.79 12.44
C ILE A 112 17.15 -6.65 11.94
N ALA A 113 16.59 -5.74 11.15
CA ALA A 113 17.26 -4.50 10.75
C ALA A 113 16.31 -3.33 10.89
N GLN A 114 16.80 -2.22 11.46
CA GLN A 114 16.03 -0.99 11.55
C GLN A 114 16.07 -0.23 10.23
N ILE A 115 14.90 0.22 9.75
CA ILE A 115 14.79 1.13 8.62
C ILE A 115 13.93 2.32 9.03
N LEU A 116 14.48 3.53 8.88
CA LEU A 116 13.79 4.78 9.14
C LEU A 116 13.67 5.56 7.83
N LEU A 117 12.44 5.92 7.46
CA LEU A 117 12.18 6.65 6.22
C LEU A 117 11.33 7.89 6.51
N THR A 118 11.54 8.96 5.75
CA THR A 118 10.59 10.07 5.65
C THR A 118 9.90 10.06 4.31
N ARG A 119 8.79 10.80 4.20
CA ARG A 119 8.12 11.02 2.90
C ARG A 119 9.04 11.71 1.89
N ASN A 120 9.94 12.58 2.35
CA ASN A 120 10.92 13.25 1.49
C ASN A 120 11.95 12.26 0.94
N ASP A 121 12.38 11.28 1.73
CA ASP A 121 13.34 10.29 1.27
C ASP A 121 12.79 9.41 0.16
N ILE A 122 11.54 8.98 0.29
CA ILE A 122 10.89 8.18 -0.77
C ILE A 122 10.45 9.04 -1.97
N ALA A 123 10.20 10.34 -1.77
CA ALA A 123 9.85 11.27 -2.85
C ALA A 123 11.02 11.58 -3.77
N ASP A 124 12.25 11.41 -3.32
CA ASP A 124 13.42 11.43 -4.20
C ASP A 124 13.63 10.06 -4.84
N ARG A 125 13.74 10.02 -6.17
CA ARG A 125 13.81 8.75 -6.91
C ARG A 125 15.08 7.96 -6.59
N THR A 126 16.21 8.64 -6.39
CA THR A 126 17.50 8.00 -6.12
C THR A 126 17.49 7.37 -4.73
N ARG A 127 17.04 8.12 -3.73
CA ARG A 127 16.86 7.62 -2.35
C ARG A 127 15.86 6.48 -2.28
N TYR A 128 14.76 6.55 -3.04
CA TYR A 128 13.80 5.45 -3.15
C TYR A 128 14.47 4.16 -3.66
N ILE A 129 15.27 4.24 -4.73
CA ILE A 129 15.99 3.06 -5.27
C ILE A 129 17.00 2.52 -4.24
N ASN A 130 17.72 3.40 -3.54
CA ASN A 130 18.67 2.98 -2.51
C ASN A 130 17.97 2.26 -1.36
N ALA A 131 16.80 2.76 -0.93
CA ALA A 131 15.97 2.08 0.07
C ALA A 131 15.51 0.70 -0.45
N GLN A 132 14.96 0.63 -1.67
CA GLN A 132 14.53 -0.62 -2.31
C GLN A 132 15.66 -1.66 -2.37
N ASN A 133 16.87 -1.26 -2.78
CA ASN A 133 18.03 -2.15 -2.82
C ASN A 133 18.40 -2.67 -1.42
N THR A 134 18.36 -1.80 -0.41
CA THR A 134 18.62 -2.19 0.98
C THR A 134 17.59 -3.20 1.48
N PHE A 135 16.30 -2.97 1.20
CA PHE A 135 15.24 -3.93 1.54
C PHE A 135 15.48 -5.28 0.88
N ASN A 136 15.76 -5.31 -0.43
CA ASN A 136 15.96 -6.55 -1.17
C ASN A 136 17.11 -7.36 -0.61
N GLU A 137 18.27 -6.72 -0.35
CA GLU A 137 19.42 -7.39 0.24
C GLU A 137 19.09 -7.97 1.62
N LEU A 138 18.46 -7.19 2.51
CA LEU A 138 18.05 -7.64 3.84
C LEU A 138 17.12 -8.86 3.77
N LEU A 139 16.16 -8.85 2.84
CA LEU A 139 15.22 -9.95 2.65
C LEU A 139 15.93 -11.20 2.10
N ASP A 140 16.87 -11.02 1.18
CA ASP A 140 17.66 -12.10 0.57
C ASP A 140 18.57 -12.81 1.58
N ILE A 141 19.23 -12.06 2.47
CA ILE A 141 20.04 -12.64 3.58
C ILE A 141 19.20 -13.10 4.78
N GLY A 142 17.89 -12.94 4.69
CA GLY A 142 16.94 -13.51 5.62
C GLY A 142 16.67 -12.73 6.91
N VAL A 143 17.03 -11.45 6.92
CA VAL A 143 16.71 -10.51 8.01
C VAL A 143 15.23 -10.08 7.89
N ILE A 144 14.60 -9.73 9.03
CA ILE A 144 13.29 -9.07 9.06
C ILE A 144 13.50 -7.56 9.24
N PRO A 145 13.22 -6.73 8.23
CA PRO A 145 13.24 -5.28 8.38
C PRO A 145 12.11 -4.79 9.29
N ILE A 146 12.44 -3.94 10.26
CA ILE A 146 11.52 -3.19 11.11
C ILE A 146 11.54 -1.73 10.64
N VAL A 147 10.48 -1.35 9.93
CA VAL A 147 10.32 -0.04 9.29
C VAL A 147 9.51 0.87 10.20
N ASN A 148 9.95 2.12 10.34
CA ASN A 148 9.15 3.18 10.96
C ASN A 148 9.43 4.53 10.28
N GLU A 149 8.56 5.53 10.51
CA GLU A 149 8.83 6.90 10.10
C GLU A 149 10.02 7.48 10.89
N ASN A 150 10.89 8.23 10.21
CA ASN A 150 11.94 8.99 10.88
C ASN A 150 11.35 10.29 11.47
N ASP A 151 10.69 10.17 12.62
CA ASP A 151 10.00 11.28 13.30
C ASP A 151 10.91 12.50 13.53
N THR A 152 12.21 12.30 13.77
CA THR A 152 13.17 13.40 13.99
C THR A 152 13.29 14.33 12.79
N LEU A 153 13.15 13.80 11.57
CA LEU A 153 13.24 14.56 10.32
C LEU A 153 11.85 14.86 9.72
N ALA A 154 10.79 14.24 10.22
CA ALA A 154 9.43 14.43 9.73
C ALA A 154 8.83 15.77 10.20
N VAL A 155 8.52 16.66 9.25
CA VAL A 155 7.80 17.92 9.50
C VAL A 155 6.30 17.73 9.41
N SER A 156 5.51 18.51 10.17
CA SER A 156 4.04 18.39 10.27
C SER A 156 3.32 18.32 8.92
N GLU A 157 3.79 19.07 7.93
CA GLU A 157 3.19 19.22 6.60
C GLU A 157 3.54 18.06 5.65
N ILE A 158 4.59 17.29 5.98
CA ILE A 158 5.18 16.25 5.12
C ILE A 158 5.29 14.90 5.86
N LYS A 159 4.61 14.74 7.00
CA LYS A 159 4.52 13.43 7.65
C LYS A 159 3.82 12.44 6.72
N PHE A 160 4.19 11.17 6.81
CA PHE A 160 3.24 10.14 6.39
C PHE A 160 1.95 10.40 7.16
N GLY A 161 0.83 10.54 6.44
CA GLY A 161 -0.47 10.77 7.07
C GLY A 161 -0.79 9.74 8.15
N ASP A 162 -0.12 8.58 8.09
CA ASP A 162 0.09 7.60 9.15
C ASP A 162 1.02 6.45 8.67
N ASN A 163 1.40 5.54 9.58
CA ASN A 163 2.12 4.32 9.19
C ASN A 163 1.29 3.34 8.33
N ASP A 164 -0.03 3.52 8.21
CA ASP A 164 -0.82 2.74 7.22
C ASP A 164 -0.34 3.09 5.81
N THR A 165 -0.22 4.38 5.50
CA THR A 165 0.31 4.86 4.21
C THR A 165 1.77 4.44 3.97
N LEU A 166 2.64 4.58 4.99
CA LEU A 166 4.03 4.12 4.91
C LEU A 166 4.09 2.61 4.58
N SER A 167 3.21 1.81 5.18
CA SER A 167 3.18 0.37 4.93
C SER A 167 2.77 0.00 3.52
N ALA A 168 1.80 0.71 2.93
CA ALA A 168 1.40 0.51 1.55
C ALA A 168 2.49 0.92 0.55
N ILE A 169 3.21 2.02 0.82
CA ILE A 169 4.36 2.41 0.00
C ILE A 169 5.51 1.40 0.15
N THR A 170 5.77 0.93 1.36
CA THR A 170 6.78 -0.10 1.62
C THR A 170 6.44 -1.38 0.86
N ALA A 171 5.19 -1.83 0.94
CA ALA A 171 4.70 -3.00 0.22
C ALA A 171 4.85 -2.85 -1.30
N ALA A 172 4.50 -1.71 -1.86
CA ALA A 172 4.69 -1.43 -3.28
C ALA A 172 6.18 -1.39 -3.67
N MET A 173 7.02 -0.74 -2.85
CA MET A 173 8.47 -0.61 -3.08
C MET A 173 9.19 -1.96 -3.13
N ILE A 174 8.80 -2.91 -2.29
CA ILE A 174 9.45 -4.23 -2.22
C ILE A 174 8.70 -5.30 -3.02
N HIS A 175 7.68 -4.91 -3.80
CA HIS A 175 6.80 -5.82 -4.54
C HIS A 175 6.20 -6.92 -3.66
N ALA A 176 5.66 -6.53 -2.50
CA ALA A 176 5.02 -7.46 -1.60
C ALA A 176 3.81 -8.15 -2.25
N ASP A 177 3.62 -9.43 -1.97
CA ASP A 177 2.41 -10.15 -2.36
C ASP A 177 1.22 -9.72 -1.49
N MET A 178 1.51 -9.45 -0.22
CA MET A 178 0.49 -9.18 0.79
C MET A 178 0.87 -8.05 1.75
N LEU A 179 -0.11 -7.23 2.10
CA LEU A 179 -0.04 -6.23 3.15
C LEU A 179 -1.13 -6.50 4.21
N PHE A 180 -0.73 -6.75 5.45
CA PHE A 180 -1.63 -6.88 6.59
C PHE A 180 -1.67 -5.58 7.39
N LEU A 181 -2.82 -4.91 7.38
CA LEU A 181 -3.14 -3.76 8.22
C LEU A 181 -3.79 -4.25 9.52
N MET A 182 -2.97 -4.43 10.56
CA MET A 182 -3.43 -4.94 11.85
C MET A 182 -4.17 -3.83 12.62
N THR A 183 -5.41 -4.11 13.04
CA THR A 183 -6.29 -3.13 13.70
C THR A 183 -6.99 -3.71 14.94
N ASP A 184 -7.73 -2.89 15.68
CA ASP A 184 -8.53 -3.33 16.84
C ASP A 184 -9.81 -4.10 16.47
N VAL A 185 -10.35 -3.87 15.27
CA VAL A 185 -11.45 -4.65 14.67
C VAL A 185 -10.92 -5.88 13.89
N ASP A 186 -11.77 -6.86 13.66
CA ASP A 186 -11.45 -8.08 12.90
C ASP A 186 -11.59 -7.93 11.39
N CYS A 187 -12.46 -7.03 10.93
CA CYS A 187 -12.67 -6.73 9.53
C CYS A 187 -13.28 -5.33 9.37
N LEU A 188 -13.47 -4.91 8.12
CA LEU A 188 -14.30 -3.77 7.76
C LEU A 188 -15.77 -4.17 7.86
N TYR A 189 -16.59 -3.24 8.33
CA TYR A 189 -18.03 -3.39 8.45
C TYR A 189 -18.75 -2.35 7.58
N ASP A 190 -19.96 -2.66 7.14
CA ASP A 190 -20.83 -1.72 6.41
C ASP A 190 -21.19 -0.48 7.25
N LYS A 191 -21.23 -0.63 8.57
CA LYS A 191 -21.43 0.45 9.55
C LYS A 191 -20.66 0.16 10.83
N ASN A 192 -20.51 1.16 11.69
CA ASN A 192 -19.71 1.01 12.91
C ASN A 192 -20.32 -0.05 13.86
N PRO A 193 -19.63 -1.18 14.12
CA PRO A 193 -20.17 -2.27 14.92
C PRO A 193 -20.29 -1.93 16.42
N ARG A 194 -19.64 -0.85 16.89
CA ARG A 194 -19.77 -0.38 18.27
C ARG A 194 -21.08 0.37 18.51
N SER A 195 -21.63 1.02 17.49
CA SER A 195 -22.89 1.77 17.58
C SER A 195 -24.07 1.02 16.95
N HIS A 196 -23.82 0.06 16.07
CA HIS A 196 -24.85 -0.70 15.36
C HIS A 196 -24.64 -2.20 15.52
N ALA A 197 -25.54 -2.85 16.27
CA ALA A 197 -25.50 -4.30 16.49
C ALA A 197 -25.79 -5.13 15.23
N ASP A 198 -26.38 -4.52 14.20
CA ASP A 198 -26.69 -5.15 12.91
C ASP A 198 -25.61 -4.91 11.83
N ALA A 199 -24.43 -4.44 12.24
CA ALA A 199 -23.27 -4.27 11.37
C ALA A 199 -22.85 -5.61 10.75
N ARG A 200 -22.61 -5.61 9.43
CA ARG A 200 -22.23 -6.78 8.64
C ARG A 200 -20.78 -6.68 8.21
N ALA A 201 -20.06 -7.79 8.36
CA ALA A 201 -18.69 -7.91 7.92
C ALA A 201 -18.59 -7.84 6.39
N ILE A 202 -17.64 -7.05 5.89
CA ILE A 202 -17.24 -7.00 4.49
C ILE A 202 -15.99 -7.87 4.35
N GLU A 203 -16.14 -9.07 3.80
CA GLU A 203 -15.02 -10.03 3.70
C GLU A 203 -14.13 -9.77 2.49
N VAL A 204 -14.70 -9.30 1.39
CA VAL A 204 -13.97 -9.04 0.14
C VAL A 204 -14.36 -7.70 -0.43
N VAL A 205 -13.37 -6.96 -0.91
CA VAL A 205 -13.51 -5.68 -1.59
C VAL A 205 -12.81 -5.77 -2.94
N ASP A 206 -13.57 -5.66 -4.02
CA ASP A 206 -13.08 -5.63 -5.40
C ASP A 206 -12.93 -4.20 -5.94
N ASP A 207 -13.88 -3.31 -5.61
CA ASP A 207 -13.83 -1.89 -5.93
C ASP A 207 -13.92 -1.02 -4.68
N ILE A 208 -12.80 -0.38 -4.33
CA ILE A 208 -12.72 0.55 -3.20
C ILE A 208 -13.51 1.84 -3.48
N GLY A 209 -13.72 2.21 -4.75
CA GLY A 209 -14.50 3.38 -5.12
C GLY A 209 -16.00 3.23 -4.84
N ALA A 210 -16.52 2.01 -4.88
CA ALA A 210 -17.92 1.67 -4.59
C ALA A 210 -18.20 1.49 -3.09
N LEU A 211 -17.19 1.67 -2.24
CA LEU A 211 -17.24 1.32 -0.83
C LEU A 211 -17.91 2.44 -0.04
N GLU A 212 -19.21 2.28 0.23
CA GLU A 212 -20.01 3.14 1.12
C GLU A 212 -19.75 2.83 2.61
N ALA A 213 -18.49 2.66 3.02
CA ALA A 213 -18.19 2.50 4.44
C ALA A 213 -18.20 3.87 5.13
N ASP A 214 -18.87 3.96 6.28
CA ASP A 214 -18.80 5.13 7.15
C ASP A 214 -17.38 5.27 7.73
N VAL A 215 -16.55 6.05 7.05
CA VAL A 215 -15.14 6.32 7.40
C VAL A 215 -14.98 7.41 8.45
N SER A 216 -16.08 7.94 9.02
CA SER A 216 -16.08 9.16 9.83
C SER A 216 -15.56 9.01 11.27
N SER A 217 -15.24 7.80 11.74
CA SER A 217 -14.73 7.61 13.11
C SER A 217 -13.24 7.95 13.23
N ALA A 218 -12.96 9.06 13.94
CA ALA A 218 -11.62 9.43 14.39
C ALA A 218 -11.00 8.32 15.26
N GLY A 219 -9.71 8.05 15.05
CA GLY A 219 -8.95 7.01 15.76
C GLY A 219 -8.90 7.20 17.29
N SER A 220 -8.38 6.18 17.99
CA SER A 220 -8.16 6.21 19.44
C SER A 220 -7.25 7.36 19.86
N SER A 221 -7.29 7.75 21.15
CA SER A 221 -6.62 8.96 21.64
C SER A 221 -5.08 8.95 21.48
N VAL A 222 -4.50 7.78 21.21
CA VAL A 222 -3.06 7.54 21.06
C VAL A 222 -2.65 7.19 19.61
N GLY A 223 -3.60 6.83 18.74
CA GLY A 223 -3.37 6.46 17.34
C GLY A 223 -3.77 7.56 16.36
N THR A 224 -2.93 7.87 15.37
CA THR A 224 -3.25 8.86 14.32
C THR A 224 -4.06 8.30 13.15
N GLY A 225 -4.15 6.96 13.01
CA GLY A 225 -4.75 6.29 11.84
C GLY A 225 -6.09 5.62 12.13
N GLY A 226 -7.17 6.17 11.58
CA GLY A 226 -8.53 5.63 11.66
C GLY A 226 -8.82 4.57 10.58
N MET A 227 -10.10 4.29 10.32
CA MET A 227 -10.48 3.40 9.20
C MET A 227 -10.27 4.06 7.83
N ALA A 228 -10.45 5.38 7.74
CA ALA A 228 -10.20 6.16 6.53
C ALA A 228 -8.78 5.95 6.00
N THR A 229 -7.77 5.99 6.87
CA THR A 229 -6.37 5.87 6.45
C THR A 229 -6.00 4.45 6.04
N LYS A 230 -6.64 3.42 6.63
CA LYS A 230 -6.52 2.02 6.19
C LYS A 230 -7.11 1.81 4.81
N ILE A 231 -8.25 2.44 4.51
CA ILE A 231 -8.84 2.39 3.17
C ILE A 231 -7.94 3.10 2.14
N ILE A 232 -7.33 4.24 2.50
CA ILE A 232 -6.33 4.91 1.66
C ILE A 232 -5.12 4.00 1.43
N ALA A 233 -4.58 3.37 2.48
CA ALA A 233 -3.48 2.43 2.37
C ALA A 233 -3.84 1.19 1.55
N ALA A 234 -5.05 0.64 1.71
CA ALA A 234 -5.55 -0.47 0.91
C ALA A 234 -5.66 -0.08 -0.56
N LYS A 235 -6.19 1.12 -0.87
CA LYS A 235 -6.25 1.64 -2.25
C LYS A 235 -4.87 1.78 -2.87
N LEU A 236 -3.90 2.21 -2.06
CA LEU A 236 -2.52 2.36 -2.51
C LEU A 236 -1.85 0.99 -2.72
N GLY A 237 -2.02 0.05 -1.80
CA GLY A 237 -1.49 -1.31 -1.92
C GLY A 237 -2.07 -2.03 -3.13
N THR A 238 -3.40 -2.02 -3.30
CA THR A 238 -4.06 -2.71 -4.41
C THR A 238 -3.73 -2.09 -5.75
N SER A 239 -3.51 -0.78 -5.85
CA SER A 239 -3.06 -0.15 -7.11
C SER A 239 -1.66 -0.59 -7.52
N ALA A 240 -0.80 -0.95 -6.56
CA ALA A 240 0.51 -1.56 -6.82
C ALA A 240 0.47 -3.08 -7.07
N GLY A 241 -0.72 -3.69 -7.05
CA GLY A 241 -0.87 -5.15 -7.23
C GLY A 241 -0.71 -5.95 -5.93
N VAL A 242 -0.66 -5.29 -4.77
CA VAL A 242 -0.54 -5.95 -3.46
C VAL A 242 -1.92 -6.37 -2.95
N THR A 243 -2.08 -7.63 -2.53
CA THR A 243 -3.30 -8.04 -1.81
C THR A 243 -3.28 -7.42 -0.42
N THR A 244 -4.20 -6.51 -0.12
CA THR A 244 -4.25 -5.84 1.20
C THR A 244 -5.32 -6.46 2.07
N ILE A 245 -5.01 -6.69 3.34
CA ILE A 245 -5.88 -7.37 4.30
C ILE A 245 -6.01 -6.54 5.57
N ILE A 246 -7.23 -6.36 6.06
CA ILE A 246 -7.50 -5.85 7.40
C ILE A 246 -7.88 -7.02 8.30
N THR A 247 -7.19 -7.15 9.44
CA THR A 247 -7.50 -8.17 10.45
C THR A 247 -7.13 -7.71 11.86
N ARG A 248 -7.59 -8.45 12.87
CA ARG A 248 -7.43 -8.11 14.29
C ARG A 248 -5.99 -8.26 14.77
N SER A 249 -5.50 -7.22 15.42
CA SER A 249 -4.14 -7.10 15.95
C SER A 249 -3.89 -7.90 17.23
N SER A 250 -4.92 -8.12 18.06
CA SER A 250 -4.79 -8.94 19.27
C SER A 250 -4.68 -10.45 19.00
N ASN A 251 -4.86 -10.89 17.75
CA ASN A 251 -4.59 -12.26 17.33
C ASN A 251 -3.71 -12.33 16.07
N PRO A 252 -2.40 -12.03 16.19
CA PRO A 252 -1.45 -12.07 15.06
C PRO A 252 -1.36 -13.41 14.35
N GLY A 253 -1.66 -14.53 15.05
CA GLY A 253 -1.69 -15.86 14.46
C GLY A 253 -2.70 -16.02 13.31
N ASN A 254 -3.68 -15.11 13.21
CA ASN A 254 -4.60 -15.04 12.07
C ASN A 254 -3.87 -14.89 10.74
N ILE A 255 -2.71 -14.22 10.70
CA ILE A 255 -1.95 -14.01 9.46
C ILE A 255 -1.60 -15.34 8.81
N LEU A 256 -1.05 -16.29 9.56
CA LEU A 256 -0.72 -17.63 9.05
C LEU A 256 -1.96 -18.36 8.52
N GLY A 257 -3.07 -18.32 9.27
CA GLY A 257 -4.33 -18.94 8.85
C GLY A 257 -4.87 -18.35 7.55
N ILE A 258 -4.81 -17.03 7.39
CA ILE A 258 -5.26 -16.33 6.20
C ILE A 258 -4.33 -16.61 5.01
N VAL A 259 -3.01 -16.53 5.19
CA VAL A 259 -2.02 -16.89 4.15
C VAL A 259 -2.26 -18.32 3.68
N ASN A 260 -2.31 -19.28 4.60
CA ASN A 260 -2.51 -20.68 4.25
C ASN A 260 -3.83 -20.91 3.52
N TYR A 261 -4.93 -20.30 3.94
CA TYR A 261 -6.22 -20.42 3.26
C TYR A 261 -6.19 -19.88 1.82
N LEU A 262 -5.64 -18.67 1.64
CA LEU A 262 -5.60 -18.01 0.34
C LEU A 262 -4.70 -18.72 -0.67
N TYR A 263 -3.64 -19.39 -0.20
CA TYR A 263 -2.67 -20.08 -1.07
C TYR A 263 -2.92 -21.60 -1.21
N SER A 264 -3.63 -22.23 -0.26
CA SER A 264 -4.01 -23.65 -0.36
C SER A 264 -5.27 -23.88 -1.20
N SER A 265 -6.06 -22.83 -1.45
CA SER A 265 -7.23 -22.90 -2.33
C SER A 265 -6.76 -23.26 -3.75
N PRO A 266 -7.20 -24.38 -4.35
CA PRO A 266 -6.79 -24.76 -5.69
C PRO A 266 -7.09 -23.61 -6.66
N ARG A 267 -6.09 -23.18 -7.44
CA ARG A 267 -6.33 -22.34 -8.62
C ARG A 267 -7.33 -23.11 -9.49
N SER A 268 -8.58 -22.66 -9.55
CA SER A 268 -9.59 -23.23 -10.44
C SER A 268 -9.20 -22.99 -11.89
N SER A 269 -8.27 -23.76 -12.41
CA SER A 269 -8.04 -23.91 -13.85
C SER A 269 -9.13 -24.82 -14.40
N VAL A 270 -10.30 -24.24 -14.70
CA VAL A 270 -11.28 -24.90 -15.55
C VAL A 270 -10.82 -24.65 -16.99
N ILE A 271 -10.06 -25.60 -17.54
CA ILE A 271 -10.04 -25.84 -18.98
C ILE A 271 -11.14 -26.88 -19.18
N GLU A 272 -12.34 -26.43 -19.54
CA GLU A 272 -13.38 -27.32 -20.05
C GLU A 272 -13.02 -27.68 -21.49
N ASP A 273 -12.58 -28.92 -21.67
CA ASP A 273 -12.47 -29.59 -22.97
C ASP A 273 -13.89 -29.96 -23.42
N PRO A 274 -14.42 -29.44 -24.54
CA PRO A 274 -15.86 -29.54 -24.87
C PRO A 274 -16.34 -30.95 -25.23
N ASP A 275 -15.45 -31.92 -25.48
CA ASP A 275 -15.79 -33.13 -26.24
C ASP A 275 -15.76 -34.45 -25.43
N ASN A 276 -15.71 -34.44 -24.10
CA ASN A 276 -15.68 -35.70 -23.34
C ASN A 276 -16.60 -35.72 -22.12
N VAL A 277 -17.91 -35.80 -22.39
CA VAL A 277 -18.93 -36.06 -21.35
C VAL A 277 -19.12 -37.56 -21.19
N ASN A 278 -18.45 -38.16 -20.21
CA ASN A 278 -18.78 -39.51 -19.75
C ASN A 278 -19.42 -39.43 -18.35
N PRO A 279 -20.74 -39.69 -18.18
CA PRO A 279 -21.46 -39.40 -16.93
C PRO A 279 -21.16 -40.28 -15.71
N LEU A 280 -20.19 -41.21 -15.79
CA LEU A 280 -20.06 -42.32 -14.83
C LEU A 280 -18.75 -42.37 -14.02
N SER A 281 -17.88 -41.36 -14.10
CA SER A 281 -16.62 -41.34 -13.34
C SER A 281 -16.60 -40.39 -12.13
N ARG A 282 -17.76 -39.89 -11.69
CA ARG A 282 -17.85 -38.82 -10.67
C ARG A 282 -17.76 -39.25 -9.20
N THR A 283 -17.46 -40.52 -8.86
CA THR A 283 -17.73 -40.99 -7.48
C THR A 283 -16.56 -41.49 -6.64
N THR A 284 -15.30 -41.48 -7.09
CA THR A 284 -14.25 -42.15 -6.28
C THR A 284 -12.87 -41.47 -6.29
N SER A 285 -12.81 -40.16 -6.02
CA SER A 285 -11.54 -39.51 -5.66
C SER A 285 -11.70 -38.27 -4.77
N PHE A 286 -12.62 -38.30 -3.81
CA PHE A 286 -12.86 -37.18 -2.88
C PHE A 286 -12.86 -37.63 -1.41
N SER A 287 -11.86 -38.41 -0.97
CA SER A 287 -11.85 -38.87 0.44
C SER A 287 -10.49 -39.09 1.11
N LEU A 288 -9.36 -38.80 0.47
CA LEU A 288 -8.07 -39.06 1.11
C LEU A 288 -7.09 -37.93 0.82
N LEU A 289 -7.16 -36.85 1.61
CA LEU A 289 -6.07 -35.92 1.95
C LEU A 289 -6.50 -34.75 2.87
N SER A 290 -7.74 -34.68 3.36
CA SER A 290 -8.21 -33.59 4.24
C SER A 290 -8.14 -33.89 5.74
N SER A 291 -7.27 -34.80 6.19
CA SER A 291 -7.07 -35.03 7.63
C SER A 291 -6.05 -34.02 8.18
N GLY A 292 -6.50 -32.79 8.46
CA GLY A 292 -5.71 -31.84 9.26
C GLY A 292 -6.12 -30.36 9.23
N LEU A 293 -7.05 -29.93 8.37
CA LEU A 293 -7.53 -28.54 8.40
C LEU A 293 -8.81 -28.47 9.24
N ASP A 294 -8.76 -27.67 10.30
CA ASP A 294 -9.91 -27.37 11.15
C ASP A 294 -11.14 -27.01 10.31
N GLN A 295 -12.30 -27.54 10.71
CA GLN A 295 -13.62 -27.35 10.09
C GLN A 295 -14.12 -25.88 10.11
N ASN A 296 -13.31 -24.93 10.57
CA ASN A 296 -13.61 -23.51 10.56
C ASN A 296 -12.82 -22.87 9.41
N GLY A 297 -13.52 -22.16 8.52
CA GLY A 297 -12.90 -21.35 7.46
C GLY A 297 -11.87 -20.34 8.00
N PRO A 298 -11.24 -19.52 7.14
CA PRO A 298 -10.19 -18.62 7.58
C PRO A 298 -10.68 -17.71 8.71
N PRO A 299 -9.78 -17.24 9.60
CA PRO A 299 -10.11 -16.20 10.56
C PRO A 299 -10.79 -15.02 9.87
N LEU A 300 -11.74 -14.37 10.53
CA LEU A 300 -12.46 -13.24 9.96
C LEU A 300 -11.49 -12.11 9.58
N HIS A 301 -11.63 -11.60 8.36
CA HIS A 301 -10.80 -10.56 7.78
C HIS A 301 -11.52 -9.87 6.62
N THR A 302 -11.03 -8.69 6.22
CA THR A 302 -11.38 -8.09 4.93
C THR A 302 -10.21 -8.20 3.99
N ARG A 303 -10.43 -8.74 2.79
CA ARG A 303 -9.46 -8.83 1.72
C ARG A 303 -9.80 -7.82 0.62
N PHE A 304 -8.90 -6.88 0.37
CA PHE A 304 -8.92 -6.01 -0.78
C PHE A 304 -8.18 -6.67 -1.93
N LEU A 305 -8.87 -6.87 -3.04
CA LEU A 305 -8.30 -7.53 -4.22
C LEU A 305 -7.33 -6.57 -4.92
N PRO A 306 -6.15 -7.06 -5.36
CA PRO A 306 -5.23 -6.25 -6.13
C PRO A 306 -5.87 -5.83 -7.46
N SER A 307 -5.47 -4.67 -7.97
CA SER A 307 -5.86 -4.21 -9.31
C SER A 307 -5.49 -5.27 -10.35
N SER A 308 -6.39 -5.52 -11.30
CA SER A 308 -6.10 -6.37 -12.46
C SER A 308 -5.06 -5.76 -13.41
N ASP A 309 -4.83 -4.45 -13.29
CA ASP A 309 -3.79 -3.69 -13.99
C ASP A 309 -2.95 -2.91 -12.96
N PRO A 310 -1.93 -3.54 -12.34
CA PRO A 310 -1.08 -2.89 -11.35
C PRO A 310 -0.23 -1.77 -11.94
N ILE A 311 -0.11 -0.67 -11.20
CA ILE A 311 0.75 0.45 -11.54
C ILE A 311 2.21 0.04 -11.35
N ARG A 312 3.00 0.14 -12.42
CA ARG A 312 4.47 -0.10 -12.37
C ARG A 312 5.18 0.86 -11.42
N ASP A 313 6.23 0.40 -10.75
CA ASP A 313 7.01 1.13 -9.74
C ASP A 313 7.26 2.60 -10.03
N ARG A 314 7.76 2.93 -11.23
CA ARG A 314 8.07 4.32 -11.56
C ARG A 314 6.83 5.20 -11.60
N HIS A 315 5.74 4.70 -12.19
CA HIS A 315 4.48 5.43 -12.24
C HIS A 315 3.83 5.47 -10.86
N PHE A 316 3.90 4.37 -10.09
CA PHE A 316 3.39 4.30 -8.73
C PHE A 316 4.09 5.35 -7.85
N TRP A 317 5.42 5.37 -7.91
CA TRP A 317 6.24 6.36 -7.23
C TRP A 317 5.77 7.77 -7.59
N LEU A 318 5.69 8.11 -8.88
CA LEU A 318 5.31 9.45 -9.34
C LEU A 318 3.89 9.86 -8.92
N LEU A 319 2.95 8.92 -8.90
CA LEU A 319 1.54 9.19 -8.56
C LEU A 319 1.32 9.38 -7.06
N HIS A 320 2.07 8.66 -6.23
CA HIS A 320 1.69 8.50 -4.82
C HIS A 320 2.74 8.98 -3.83
N THR A 321 3.98 9.13 -4.27
CA THR A 321 5.08 9.42 -3.35
C THR A 321 5.40 10.92 -3.25
N PRO A 322 5.81 11.60 -4.34
CA PRO A 322 6.08 13.03 -4.27
C PRO A 322 4.79 13.85 -4.16
N SER A 323 4.85 14.93 -3.41
CA SER A 323 3.84 16.00 -3.45
C SER A 323 4.04 16.84 -4.72
N PRO A 324 2.99 17.08 -5.51
CA PRO A 324 3.08 18.01 -6.63
C PRO A 324 3.34 19.46 -6.16
N HIS A 325 4.23 20.18 -6.85
CA HIS A 325 4.57 21.59 -6.55
C HIS A 325 3.78 22.59 -7.42
N GLY A 326 3.02 22.10 -8.39
CA GLY A 326 2.14 22.90 -9.23
C GLY A 326 1.23 22.07 -10.10
N THR A 327 0.57 22.75 -11.03
CA THR A 327 -0.41 22.19 -11.96
C THR A 327 -0.10 22.66 -13.37
N VAL A 328 -0.10 21.73 -14.31
CA VAL A 328 -0.06 22.01 -15.75
C VAL A 328 -1.41 21.64 -16.34
N TYR A 329 -2.11 22.61 -16.88
CA TYR A 329 -3.40 22.44 -17.52
C TYR A 329 -3.22 22.13 -19.00
N ILE A 330 -3.88 21.08 -19.48
CA ILE A 330 -3.73 20.59 -20.85
C ILE A 330 -5.09 20.50 -21.54
N ASP A 331 -5.09 20.68 -22.86
CA ASP A 331 -6.31 20.51 -23.64
C ASP A 331 -6.63 19.03 -23.92
N ALA A 332 -7.82 18.79 -24.48
CA ALA A 332 -8.29 17.46 -24.84
C ALA A 332 -7.42 16.75 -25.91
N GLY A 333 -6.78 17.51 -26.81
CA GLY A 333 -5.89 16.98 -27.83
C GLY A 333 -4.59 16.43 -27.22
N ALA A 334 -3.99 17.21 -26.31
CA ALA A 334 -2.85 16.81 -25.50
C ALA A 334 -3.20 15.59 -24.64
N HIS A 335 -4.33 15.61 -23.93
CA HIS A 335 -4.76 14.49 -23.11
C HIS A 335 -4.88 13.19 -23.94
N LYS A 336 -5.52 13.27 -25.12
CA LYS A 336 -5.64 12.13 -26.05
C LYS A 336 -4.27 11.65 -26.55
N ALA A 337 -3.36 12.56 -26.89
CA ALA A 337 -2.02 12.22 -27.36
C ALA A 337 -1.22 11.50 -26.27
N LEU A 338 -1.32 11.96 -25.02
CA LEU A 338 -0.64 11.34 -23.89
C LEU A 338 -1.14 9.91 -23.61
N LEU A 339 -2.45 9.66 -23.71
CA LEU A 339 -3.02 8.31 -23.66
C LEU A 339 -2.49 7.42 -24.80
N GLY A 340 -2.21 8.02 -25.96
CA GLY A 340 -1.54 7.40 -27.11
C GLY A 340 -0.04 7.17 -26.94
N LYS A 341 0.52 7.37 -25.73
CA LYS A 341 1.95 7.25 -25.37
C LYS A 341 2.86 8.36 -25.90
N ALA A 342 2.33 9.51 -26.30
CA ALA A 342 3.14 10.69 -26.58
C ALA A 342 3.68 11.35 -25.29
N GLY A 343 4.71 12.19 -25.42
CA GLY A 343 5.10 13.15 -24.38
C GLY A 343 4.22 14.40 -24.42
N LEU A 344 4.29 15.22 -23.38
CA LEU A 344 3.57 16.50 -23.33
C LEU A 344 4.38 17.56 -24.07
N LEU A 345 3.83 18.07 -25.17
CA LEU A 345 4.41 19.16 -25.96
C LEU A 345 3.86 20.52 -25.47
N PRO A 346 4.60 21.62 -25.66
CA PRO A 346 4.16 22.95 -25.22
C PRO A 346 2.84 23.40 -25.85
N VAL A 347 2.61 23.05 -27.13
CA VAL A 347 1.37 23.37 -27.87
C VAL A 347 0.10 22.91 -27.17
N GLY A 348 0.19 21.80 -26.43
CA GLY A 348 -0.92 21.18 -25.71
C GLY A 348 -1.19 21.76 -24.32
N VAL A 349 -0.29 22.61 -23.81
CA VAL A 349 -0.42 23.28 -22.52
C VAL A 349 -1.30 24.52 -22.69
N VAL A 350 -2.27 24.67 -21.80
CA VAL A 350 -3.27 25.76 -21.82
C VAL A 350 -2.97 26.78 -20.74
N ASP A 351 -2.47 26.34 -19.59
CA ASP A 351 -2.20 27.17 -18.43
C ASP A 351 -1.24 26.45 -17.48
N VAL A 352 -0.59 27.20 -16.60
CA VAL A 352 0.32 26.68 -15.59
C VAL A 352 0.15 27.43 -14.27
N GLU A 353 0.06 26.69 -13.17
CA GLU A 353 -0.18 27.22 -11.84
C GLU A 353 0.84 26.68 -10.83
N GLY A 354 1.29 27.56 -9.93
CA GLY A 354 2.29 27.24 -8.92
C GLY A 354 3.70 27.69 -9.31
N ASN A 355 4.64 27.52 -8.38
CA ASN A 355 6.04 27.84 -8.58
C ASN A 355 6.85 26.55 -8.41
N PHE A 356 7.48 26.11 -9.50
CA PHE A 356 8.23 24.87 -9.51
C PHE A 356 9.38 24.95 -10.52
N ALA A 357 10.45 24.20 -10.25
CA ALA A 357 11.63 24.10 -11.09
C ALA A 357 11.53 22.93 -12.09
N SER A 358 12.51 22.86 -13.00
CA SER A 358 12.72 21.66 -13.82
C SER A 358 12.90 20.42 -12.94
N HIS A 359 12.39 19.28 -13.41
CA HIS A 359 12.38 17.97 -12.73
C HIS A 359 11.51 17.89 -11.47
N GLU A 360 10.73 18.91 -11.16
CA GLU A 360 9.77 18.84 -10.06
C GLU A 360 8.45 18.17 -10.50
N PRO A 361 7.79 17.45 -9.57
CA PRO A 361 6.51 16.80 -9.81
C PRO A 361 5.38 17.82 -9.91
N VAL A 362 4.52 17.69 -10.93
CA VAL A 362 3.33 18.52 -11.15
C VAL A 362 2.10 17.64 -11.39
N ARG A 363 0.92 18.21 -11.11
CA ARG A 363 -0.36 17.64 -11.56
C ARG A 363 -0.57 17.93 -13.04
N ILE A 364 -1.07 16.95 -13.78
CA ILE A 364 -1.60 17.14 -15.12
C ILE A 364 -3.12 17.18 -15.01
N VAL A 365 -3.71 18.29 -15.44
CA VAL A 365 -5.15 18.53 -15.37
C VAL A 365 -5.71 18.75 -16.77
N ALA A 366 -6.69 17.95 -17.18
CA ALA A 366 -7.39 18.14 -18.43
C ALA A 366 -8.49 19.21 -18.28
N VAL A 367 -8.54 20.14 -19.23
CA VAL A 367 -9.51 21.24 -19.28
C VAL A 367 -10.01 21.50 -20.70
N ASN A 368 -11.13 22.23 -20.82
CA ASN A 368 -11.63 22.69 -22.11
C ASN A 368 -10.99 24.02 -22.49
N ARG A 369 -10.17 24.04 -23.56
CA ARG A 369 -9.52 25.25 -24.06
C ARG A 369 -10.55 26.21 -24.66
N ARG A 370 -10.48 27.49 -24.28
CA ARG A 370 -11.24 28.60 -24.86
C ARG A 370 -10.45 29.28 -25.99
N LYS A 371 -11.18 29.90 -26.92
CA LYS A 371 -10.58 30.75 -27.98
C LYS A 371 -10.29 32.18 -27.48
N THR A 372 -11.05 32.64 -26.50
CA THR A 372 -10.93 33.97 -25.90
C THR A 372 -10.85 33.85 -24.39
N PRO A 373 -10.14 34.76 -23.69
CA PRO A 373 -10.07 34.77 -22.24
C PRO A 373 -11.47 34.84 -21.59
N GLY A 374 -11.64 34.10 -20.50
CA GLY A 374 -12.82 34.16 -19.65
C GLY A 374 -12.93 35.47 -18.85
N PRO A 375 -14.04 35.67 -18.12
CA PRO A 375 -14.19 36.79 -17.20
C PRO A 375 -13.11 36.84 -16.11
N ASP A 376 -12.53 35.68 -15.77
CA ASP A 376 -11.44 35.47 -14.84
C ASP A 376 -10.05 35.53 -15.49
N GLY A 377 -9.97 35.87 -16.78
CA GLY A 377 -8.73 35.92 -17.56
C GLY A 377 -8.21 34.56 -18.02
N LYS A 378 -8.85 33.45 -17.63
CA LYS A 378 -8.38 32.10 -17.98
C LYS A 378 -8.72 31.72 -19.41
N MET A 379 -7.80 30.99 -20.04
CA MET A 379 -7.95 30.44 -21.40
C MET A 379 -8.65 29.07 -21.43
N TRP A 380 -9.31 28.69 -20.34
CA TRP A 380 -9.99 27.40 -20.21
C TRP A 380 -11.24 27.48 -19.34
N ASP A 381 -12.10 26.47 -19.45
CA ASP A 381 -13.24 26.27 -18.57
C ASP A 381 -13.57 24.80 -18.31
N GLY A 382 -14.68 24.58 -17.60
CA GLY A 382 -15.11 23.29 -17.10
C GLY A 382 -14.57 23.00 -15.71
N VAL A 383 -14.97 21.85 -15.18
CA VAL A 383 -14.43 21.33 -13.93
C VAL A 383 -13.06 20.71 -14.24
N PRO A 384 -11.96 21.21 -13.65
CA PRO A 384 -10.64 20.65 -13.89
C PRO A 384 -10.57 19.19 -13.42
N GLU A 385 -10.13 18.29 -14.29
CA GLU A 385 -9.95 16.88 -13.98
C GLU A 385 -8.46 16.53 -13.89
N GLU A 386 -7.96 16.13 -12.70
CA GLU A 386 -6.59 15.60 -12.58
C GLU A 386 -6.52 14.24 -13.26
N VAL A 387 -5.83 14.17 -14.39
CA VAL A 387 -5.69 12.95 -15.19
C VAL A 387 -4.42 12.19 -14.84
N GLY A 388 -3.42 12.87 -14.28
CA GLY A 388 -2.13 12.26 -13.99
C GLY A 388 -1.14 13.20 -13.31
N ARG A 389 0.09 12.76 -13.19
CA ARG A 389 1.23 13.52 -12.66
C ARG A 389 2.44 13.36 -13.56
N ALA A 390 3.32 14.36 -13.54
CA ALA A 390 4.53 14.35 -14.34
C ALA A 390 5.72 14.99 -13.65
N LEU A 391 6.94 14.56 -14.02
CA LEU A 391 8.14 15.39 -13.83
C LEU A 391 8.32 16.24 -15.09
N VAL A 392 8.35 17.56 -14.91
CA VAL A 392 8.53 18.50 -16.01
C VAL A 392 10.01 18.69 -16.36
N ASN A 393 10.31 19.09 -17.59
CA ASN A 393 11.66 19.41 -18.03
C ASN A 393 12.00 20.90 -17.88
N TYR A 394 11.00 21.76 -17.67
CA TYR A 394 11.13 23.20 -17.61
C TYR A 394 10.44 23.75 -16.36
N ALA A 395 10.93 24.87 -15.81
CA ALA A 395 10.33 25.56 -14.68
C ALA A 395 8.97 26.19 -15.05
N SER A 396 8.13 26.51 -14.06
CA SER A 396 6.78 27.05 -14.30
C SER A 396 6.79 28.35 -15.12
N THR A 397 7.77 29.23 -14.86
CA THR A 397 7.96 30.49 -15.60
C THR A 397 8.39 30.29 -17.05
N GLU A 398 9.10 29.20 -17.33
CA GLU A 398 9.53 28.82 -18.68
C GLU A 398 8.37 28.16 -19.44
N ILE A 399 7.67 27.23 -18.80
CA ILE A 399 6.44 26.62 -19.34
C ILE A 399 5.43 27.71 -19.71
N PHE A 400 5.25 28.72 -18.85
CA PHE A 400 4.36 29.84 -19.14
C PHE A 400 4.74 30.61 -20.42
N ARG A 401 6.03 30.70 -20.76
CA ARG A 401 6.49 31.38 -21.99
C ARG A 401 6.32 30.53 -23.24
N ILE A 402 6.46 29.22 -23.13
CA ILE A 402 6.39 28.30 -24.27
C ILE A 402 5.01 27.66 -24.46
N MET A 403 4.08 27.82 -23.51
CA MET A 403 2.73 27.22 -23.63
C MET A 403 2.02 27.69 -24.91
N GLY A 404 1.41 26.75 -25.62
CA GLY A 404 0.76 27.02 -26.90
C GLY A 404 1.69 27.12 -28.12
N HIS A 405 3.02 27.15 -27.94
CA HIS A 405 4.00 27.21 -29.03
C HIS A 405 4.42 25.81 -29.55
N GLN A 406 5.06 25.76 -30.72
CA GLN A 406 5.65 24.53 -31.24
C GLN A 406 7.00 24.27 -30.57
N SER A 407 7.43 23.00 -30.49
CA SER A 407 8.71 22.65 -29.85
C SER A 407 9.93 23.30 -30.51
N ALA A 408 9.85 23.60 -31.81
CA ALA A 408 10.90 24.32 -32.53
C ALA A 408 11.11 25.75 -32.02
N ASP A 409 10.08 26.37 -31.42
CA ASP A 409 10.11 27.76 -30.95
C ASP A 409 10.79 27.88 -29.56
N ILE A 410 11.00 26.77 -28.85
CA ILE A 410 11.54 26.77 -27.47
C ILE A 410 12.89 27.48 -27.41
N GLY A 411 13.80 27.16 -28.35
CA GLY A 411 15.14 27.72 -28.37
C GLY A 411 15.16 29.24 -28.54
N GLU A 412 14.22 29.78 -29.34
CA GLU A 412 14.08 31.23 -29.53
C GLU A 412 13.47 31.90 -28.28
N LEU A 413 12.45 31.30 -27.67
CA LEU A 413 11.72 31.87 -26.54
C LEU A 413 12.49 31.82 -25.21
N LEU A 414 13.29 30.78 -25.00
CA LEU A 414 14.04 30.57 -23.75
C LEU A 414 15.53 30.84 -23.88
N GLY A 415 16.07 30.87 -25.11
CA GLY A 415 17.51 30.96 -25.37
C GLY A 415 18.24 29.61 -25.27
N TYR A 416 17.52 28.54 -24.96
CA TYR A 416 18.03 27.16 -24.92
C TYR A 416 16.86 26.18 -25.16
N ALA A 417 17.16 24.93 -25.49
CA ALA A 417 16.17 23.87 -25.65
C ALA A 417 16.76 22.50 -25.30
N ASP A 418 16.67 22.13 -24.02
CA ASP A 418 17.19 20.84 -23.53
C ASP A 418 16.28 19.66 -23.91
N SER A 419 15.01 19.93 -24.22
CA SER A 419 14.02 18.94 -24.59
C SER A 419 12.89 19.53 -25.43
N GLU A 420 12.39 18.79 -26.42
CA GLU A 420 11.19 19.18 -27.18
C GLU A 420 9.90 19.08 -26.35
N TYR A 421 9.96 18.40 -25.21
CA TYR A 421 8.80 18.09 -24.36
C TYR A 421 8.81 18.93 -23.08
N VAL A 422 7.64 19.43 -22.69
CA VAL A 422 7.38 19.91 -21.33
C VAL A 422 7.50 18.76 -20.33
N ALA A 423 7.02 17.57 -20.69
CA ALA A 423 7.25 16.35 -19.92
C ALA A 423 7.40 15.15 -20.86
N HIS A 424 8.49 14.40 -20.72
CA HIS A 424 8.72 13.21 -21.53
C HIS A 424 7.75 12.07 -21.14
N ARG A 425 7.35 11.20 -22.08
CA ARG A 425 6.37 10.13 -21.81
C ARG A 425 6.75 9.24 -20.63
N SER A 426 8.03 8.89 -20.47
CA SER A 426 8.51 8.05 -19.35
C SER A 426 8.36 8.72 -17.97
N HIS A 427 8.12 10.03 -17.95
CA HIS A 427 7.99 10.85 -16.76
C HIS A 427 6.53 11.28 -16.53
N ILE A 428 5.56 10.63 -17.18
CA ILE A 428 4.13 10.89 -17.03
C ILE A 428 3.44 9.61 -16.55
N ALA A 429 2.61 9.74 -15.52
CA ALA A 429 1.78 8.67 -14.98
C ALA A 429 0.31 9.13 -14.89
N PHE A 430 -0.65 8.23 -15.13
CA PHE A 430 -2.09 8.54 -15.14
C PHE A 430 -2.80 7.96 -13.91
N LEU A 431 -3.78 8.70 -13.37
CA LEU A 431 -4.59 8.29 -12.22
C LEU A 431 -5.67 7.26 -12.61
N ARG A 432 -6.13 7.28 -13.86
CA ARG A 432 -7.09 6.32 -14.43
C ARG A 432 -6.82 6.10 -15.92
N ASN A 433 -6.45 4.87 -16.29
CA ASN A 433 -7.11 4.07 -17.34
C ASN A 433 -6.26 2.87 -17.79
N ASN A 434 -6.93 1.70 -17.81
CA ASN A 434 -6.82 0.61 -18.78
C ASN A 434 -5.55 0.61 -19.65
N SER A 435 -4.55 -0.17 -19.26
CA SER A 435 -3.33 -0.39 -20.05
C SER A 435 -3.14 -1.87 -20.43
N ARG A 436 -4.08 -2.40 -21.24
CA ARG A 436 -4.03 -3.68 -21.99
C ARG A 436 -3.90 -4.98 -21.16
N PRO A 437 -4.55 -6.07 -21.58
CA PRO A 437 -4.62 -7.29 -20.79
C PRO A 437 -3.33 -8.10 -20.91
N VAL A 438 -2.85 -8.69 -19.82
CA VAL A 438 -2.20 -10.01 -19.89
C VAL A 438 -2.56 -10.88 -18.68
N SER A 439 -3.05 -12.07 -19.02
CA SER A 439 -3.31 -13.28 -18.23
C SER A 439 -4.59 -13.34 -17.37
N PRO A 440 -5.29 -14.49 -17.40
CA PRO A 440 -6.69 -14.58 -17.03
C PRO A 440 -6.85 -14.46 -15.51
N VAL A 441 -7.56 -13.43 -15.07
CA VAL A 441 -8.23 -13.47 -13.79
C VAL A 441 -9.45 -14.37 -13.97
N VAL A 442 -9.46 -15.50 -13.26
CA VAL A 442 -10.63 -16.40 -13.22
C VAL A 442 -11.80 -15.63 -12.60
N PRO A 443 -13.00 -15.65 -13.19
CA PRO A 443 -14.17 -15.04 -12.55
C PRO A 443 -14.50 -15.85 -11.30
N ILE A 444 -14.49 -15.20 -10.12
CA ILE A 444 -14.95 -15.83 -8.88
C ILE A 444 -16.45 -15.55 -8.73
N LYS A 445 -17.24 -16.62 -8.58
CA LYS A 445 -18.66 -16.55 -8.23
C LYS A 445 -18.83 -15.81 -6.90
N VAL A 446 -19.69 -14.79 -6.90
CA VAL A 446 -20.19 -14.11 -5.70
C VAL A 446 -20.87 -15.15 -4.80
N LEU A 447 -20.17 -15.59 -3.75
CA LEU A 447 -20.76 -16.32 -2.65
C LEU A 447 -21.16 -15.29 -1.59
N ASN A 448 -22.36 -14.74 -1.73
CA ASN A 448 -23.03 -14.04 -0.64
C ASN A 448 -23.38 -15.05 0.45
N SER A 449 -22.46 -15.33 1.37
CA SER A 449 -22.76 -16.01 2.63
C SER A 449 -22.51 -15.06 3.79
N SER A 450 -23.52 -14.25 4.10
CA SER A 450 -23.55 -13.44 5.32
C SER A 450 -23.58 -14.36 6.54
N ARG A 451 -22.48 -14.44 7.30
CA ARG A 451 -22.45 -15.10 8.61
C ARG A 451 -22.96 -14.13 9.69
N PRO A 452 -23.88 -14.55 10.58
CA PRO A 452 -24.31 -13.72 11.69
C PRO A 452 -23.19 -13.58 12.74
N VAL A 453 -23.01 -12.36 13.26
CA VAL A 453 -22.00 -11.99 14.26
C VAL A 453 -22.44 -12.48 15.65
N SER A 454 -21.51 -13.05 16.43
CA SER A 454 -21.73 -13.42 17.84
C SER A 454 -21.51 -12.19 18.74
N PRO A 455 -22.33 -11.97 19.80
CA PRO A 455 -22.22 -10.77 20.63
C PRO A 455 -20.90 -10.73 21.41
N ILE A 456 -20.26 -9.56 21.39
CA ILE A 456 -19.05 -9.23 22.16
C ILE A 456 -19.45 -9.10 23.64
N VAL A 457 -18.91 -9.96 24.50
CA VAL A 457 -19.05 -9.84 25.96
C VAL A 457 -18.10 -8.75 26.47
N PRO A 458 -18.56 -7.75 27.23
CA PRO A 458 -17.67 -6.77 27.84
C PRO A 458 -16.84 -7.45 28.94
N ILE A 459 -15.51 -7.35 28.82
CA ILE A 459 -14.58 -7.73 29.89
C ILE A 459 -14.61 -6.58 30.91
N ALA A 460 -15.01 -6.92 32.14
CA ALA A 460 -14.99 -6.03 33.30
C ALA A 460 -13.57 -5.81 33.85
#